data_AF-A0A0V1EAR5-F1
#
_entry.id   AF-A0A0V1EAR5-F1
#
_cell.length_a   1.000
_cell.length_b   1.000
_cell.length_c   1.000
_cell.angle_alpha   90.00
_cell.angle_beta   90.00
_cell.angle_gamma   90.00
#
_symmetry.space_group_name_H-M   'P 1'
#
loop_
_entity.id
_entity.type
_entity.pdbx_description
1 polymer ?
#
loop_
_entity_poly.entity_id
_entity_poly.type
_entity_poly.pdbx_seq_one_letter_code
_entity_poly.pdbx_strand_id
1 'polypeptide(L)'
;LLFLVAKHTALIRHWSQLLSEMKSKPGWLRQSIYISINHRRKLLRLLREQDKESFENVLNQLKIAYYAPPLNEDLPPFTRKGWIEYIIRRKVEMIKEDKLRAHHEILKMRQEIFLSEKEPLLVALDEEEKAICEELNAVVSQKSEPLKVVGEYAGHEIDQISENEMHSYYYMPNKLETERIYLD
;
A
#
# COMPACT_ATOMS: atom_id res chain seq x y z
N LEU A 1 11.93 36.59 25.94
CA LEU A 1 10.71 36.43 25.09
C LEU A 1 9.41 36.59 25.86
N LEU A 2 9.27 35.94 27.03
CA LEU A 2 8.07 35.97 27.88
C LEU A 2 7.50 37.37 28.15
N PHE A 3 8.34 38.29 28.65
CA PHE A 3 7.95 39.67 28.94
C PHE A 3 7.40 40.42 27.70
N LEU A 4 8.01 40.22 26.54
CA LEU A 4 7.56 40.85 25.30
C LEU A 4 6.19 40.32 24.86
N VAL A 5 5.94 39.02 25.00
CA VAL A 5 4.63 38.42 24.73
C VAL A 5 3.56 38.97 25.67
N ALA A 6 3.87 39.09 26.96
CA ALA A 6 2.97 39.68 27.95
C ALA A 6 2.67 41.15 27.62
N LYS A 7 3.71 41.95 27.31
CA LYS A 7 3.57 43.36 26.91
C LYS A 7 2.66 43.53 25.69
N HIS A 8 2.90 42.79 24.61
CA HIS A 8 2.03 42.87 23.43
C HIS A 8 0.61 42.40 23.73
N THR A 9 0.44 41.38 24.57
CA THR A 9 -0.90 40.93 24.98
C THR A 9 -1.66 42.01 25.75
N ALA A 10 -1.00 42.71 26.67
CA ALA A 10 -1.58 43.83 27.40
C ALA A 10 -1.97 44.98 26.46
N LEU A 11 -1.08 45.37 25.54
CA LEU A 11 -1.35 46.39 24.53
C LEU A 11 -2.53 46.01 23.62
N ILE A 12 -2.59 44.77 23.13
CA ILE A 12 -3.69 44.29 22.30
C ILE A 12 -5.01 44.38 23.06
N ARG A 13 -5.05 43.96 24.33
CA ARG A 13 -6.27 44.04 25.15
C ARG A 13 -6.70 45.49 25.34
N HIS A 14 -5.78 46.34 25.77
CA HIS A 14 -6.07 47.75 26.02
C HIS A 14 -6.54 48.47 24.75
N TRP A 15 -5.84 48.32 23.63
CA TRP A 15 -6.22 48.95 22.37
C TRP A 15 -7.48 48.36 21.76
N SER A 16 -7.74 47.05 21.92
CA SER A 16 -8.99 46.44 21.49
C SER A 16 -10.18 46.98 22.28
N GLN A 17 -10.02 47.15 23.59
CA GLN A 17 -11.04 47.75 24.45
C GLN A 17 -11.27 49.21 24.06
N LEU A 18 -10.21 50.01 23.92
CA LEU A 18 -10.29 51.40 23.47
C LEU A 18 -11.02 51.53 22.11
N LEU A 19 -10.67 50.67 21.15
CA LEU A 19 -11.32 50.64 19.83
C LEU A 19 -12.80 50.27 19.92
N SER A 20 -13.21 49.49 20.93
CA SER A 20 -14.61 49.12 21.16
C SER A 20 -15.44 50.26 21.77
N GLU A 21 -14.82 51.10 22.59
CA GLU A 21 -15.46 52.25 23.25
C GLU A 21 -15.57 53.46 22.30
N MET A 22 -14.70 53.57 21.31
CA MET A 22 -14.71 54.65 20.32
C MET A 22 -15.89 54.55 19.34
N LYS A 23 -16.59 55.67 19.11
CA LYS A 23 -17.67 55.77 18.11
C LYS A 23 -17.17 55.54 16.67
N SER A 24 -16.00 56.08 16.34
CA SER A 24 -15.32 55.84 15.06
C SER A 24 -14.15 54.87 15.29
N LYS A 25 -13.91 53.99 14.33
CA LYS A 25 -12.88 52.94 14.45
C LYS A 25 -11.68 53.31 13.57
N PRO A 26 -10.74 54.15 14.05
CA PRO A 26 -9.69 54.69 13.22
C PRO A 26 -8.80 53.61 12.62
N GLY A 27 -8.44 53.80 11.34
CA GLY A 27 -7.60 52.85 10.59
C GLY A 27 -6.22 52.65 11.22
N TRP A 28 -5.60 53.73 11.73
CA TRP A 28 -4.29 53.65 12.37
C TRP A 28 -4.29 52.75 13.62
N LEU A 29 -5.34 52.82 14.45
CA LEU A 29 -5.43 51.99 15.66
C LEU A 29 -5.66 50.52 15.31
N ARG A 30 -6.52 50.24 14.31
CA ARG A 30 -6.71 48.89 13.77
C ARG A 30 -5.39 48.32 13.26
N GLN A 31 -4.62 49.12 12.52
CA GLN A 31 -3.33 48.73 11.98
C GLN A 31 -2.31 48.46 13.10
N SER A 32 -2.25 49.31 14.13
CA SER A 32 -1.37 49.11 15.30
C SER A 32 -1.70 47.84 16.08
N ILE A 33 -2.99 47.54 16.27
CA ILE A 33 -3.45 46.28 16.88
C ILE A 33 -3.02 45.09 16.02
N TYR A 34 -3.25 45.16 14.70
CA TYR A 34 -2.88 44.11 13.75
C TYR A 34 -1.36 43.81 13.78
N ILE A 35 -0.53 44.85 13.75
CA ILE A 35 0.93 44.72 13.85
C ILE A 35 1.33 44.06 15.18
N SER A 36 0.72 44.49 16.30
CA SER A 36 1.01 43.92 17.61
C SER A 36 0.61 42.45 17.73
N ILE A 37 -0.52 42.05 17.11
CA ILE A 37 -0.95 40.65 17.05
C ILE A 37 0.07 39.81 16.27
N ASN A 38 0.53 40.28 15.11
CA ASN A 38 1.49 39.56 14.30
C ASN A 38 2.87 39.46 14.98
N HIS A 39 3.31 40.54 15.63
CA HIS A 39 4.55 40.52 16.39
C HIS A 39 4.48 39.53 17.56
N ARG A 40 3.37 39.51 18.31
CA ARG A 40 3.13 38.53 19.36
C ARG A 40 3.15 37.09 18.83
N ARG A 41 2.52 36.82 17.68
CA ARG A 41 2.53 35.49 17.03
C ARG A 41 3.95 35.05 16.68
N LYS A 42 4.78 35.95 16.14
CA LYS A 42 6.19 35.68 15.85
C LYS A 42 6.98 35.33 17.11
N LEU A 43 6.77 36.08 18.20
CA LEU A 43 7.42 35.81 19.49
C LEU A 43 6.99 34.46 20.09
N LEU A 44 5.70 34.11 19.99
CA LEU A 44 5.19 32.81 20.43
C LEU A 44 5.77 31.65 19.62
N ARG A 45 5.95 31.82 18.30
CA ARG A 45 6.62 30.83 17.45
C ARG A 45 8.07 30.60 17.89
N LEU A 46 8.84 31.68 18.07
CA LEU A 46 10.22 31.59 18.56
C LEU A 46 10.31 30.97 19.95
N LEU A 47 9.38 31.31 20.84
CA LEU A 47 9.32 30.73 22.18
C LEU A 47 9.06 29.23 22.13
N ARG A 48 8.12 28.78 21.29
CA ARG A 48 7.83 27.36 21.08
C ARG A 48 9.03 26.58 20.54
N GLU A 49 9.81 27.19 19.66
CA GLU A 49 11.02 26.58 19.07
C GLU A 49 12.15 26.46 20.11
N GLN A 50 12.24 27.40 21.06
CA GLN A 50 13.30 27.42 22.09
C GLN A 50 12.95 26.62 23.34
N ASP A 51 11.76 26.83 23.90
CA ASP A 51 11.31 26.23 25.15
C ASP A 51 9.80 26.00 25.13
N LYS A 52 9.44 24.72 25.04
CA LYS A 52 8.05 24.26 24.98
C LYS A 52 7.32 24.44 26.32
N GLU A 53 7.99 24.26 27.45
CA GLU A 53 7.36 24.35 28.77
C GLU A 53 7.00 25.79 29.08
N SER A 54 7.94 26.71 28.86
CA SER A 54 7.70 28.15 28.96
C SER A 54 6.59 28.62 28.02
N PHE A 55 6.50 28.05 26.82
CA PHE A 55 5.43 28.36 25.87
C PHE A 55 4.04 27.98 26.41
N GLU A 56 3.85 26.75 26.88
CA GLU A 56 2.57 26.30 27.44
C GLU A 56 2.19 27.11 28.69
N ASN A 57 3.16 27.39 29.57
CA ASN A 57 2.95 28.22 30.75
C ASN A 57 2.43 29.62 30.38
N VAL A 58 2.99 30.25 29.35
CA VAL A 58 2.52 31.56 28.87
C VAL A 58 1.12 31.50 28.29
N LEU A 59 0.80 30.46 27.51
CA LEU A 59 -0.55 30.30 26.96
C LEU A 59 -1.59 30.16 28.08
N ASN A 60 -1.27 29.37 29.11
CA ASN A 60 -2.13 29.15 30.26
C ASN A 60 -2.30 30.43 31.10
N GLN A 61 -1.19 31.11 31.45
CA GLN A 61 -1.22 32.33 32.25
C GLN A 61 -1.95 33.47 31.54
N LEU A 62 -1.63 33.70 30.27
CA LEU A 62 -2.23 34.77 29.50
C LEU A 62 -3.60 34.38 28.91
N LYS A 63 -4.03 33.13 29.02
CA LYS A 63 -5.28 32.60 28.43
C LYS A 63 -5.40 32.93 26.94
N ILE A 64 -4.37 32.55 26.16
CA ILE A 64 -4.30 32.79 24.72
C ILE A 64 -4.38 31.44 24.00
N ALA A 65 -5.27 31.34 23.00
CA ALA A 65 -5.22 30.23 22.06
C ALA A 65 -4.14 30.50 20.99
N TYR A 66 -3.20 29.57 20.85
CA TYR A 66 -2.20 29.63 19.77
C TYR A 66 -2.70 28.85 18.55
N TYR A 67 -2.78 29.56 17.42
CA TYR A 67 -3.05 28.95 16.12
C TYR A 67 -1.80 29.06 15.25
N ALA A 68 -1.28 27.92 14.81
CA ALA A 68 -0.24 27.88 13.80
C ALA A 68 -0.86 28.22 12.45
N PRO A 69 -0.42 29.28 11.76
CA PRO A 69 -0.90 29.56 10.42
C PRO A 69 -0.57 28.38 9.49
N PRO A 70 -1.48 28.03 8.57
CA PRO A 70 -1.22 26.99 7.60
C PRO A 70 -0.05 27.41 6.69
N LEU A 71 0.59 26.42 6.06
CA LEU A 71 1.65 26.70 5.10
C LEU A 71 1.09 27.48 3.91
N ASN A 72 1.96 28.22 3.22
CA ASN A 72 1.53 29.02 2.07
C ASN A 72 0.91 28.18 0.95
N GLU A 73 1.30 26.91 0.86
CA GLU A 73 0.79 25.94 -0.11
C GLU A 73 -0.66 25.53 0.18
N ASP A 74 -1.06 25.53 1.46
CA ASP A 74 -2.41 25.18 1.90
C ASP A 74 -3.36 26.39 1.90
N LEU A 75 -2.82 27.59 1.74
CA LEU A 75 -3.63 28.81 1.72
C LEU A 75 -4.42 28.90 0.41
N PRO A 76 -5.71 29.28 0.48
CA PRO A 76 -6.46 29.56 -0.72
C PRO A 76 -5.82 30.75 -1.47
N PRO A 77 -5.84 30.72 -2.80
CA PRO A 77 -5.31 31.82 -3.61
C PRO A 77 -6.05 33.13 -3.31
N PHE A 78 -5.31 34.24 -3.22
CA PHE A 78 -5.86 35.55 -2.89
C PHE A 78 -6.64 36.21 -4.03
N THR A 79 -6.49 35.74 -5.27
CA THR A 79 -7.18 36.31 -6.43
C THR A 79 -8.64 35.86 -6.50
N ARG A 80 -9.55 36.72 -6.99
CA ARG A 80 -10.98 36.35 -7.13
C ARG A 80 -11.18 35.10 -7.98
N LYS A 81 -10.46 34.99 -9.09
CA LYS A 81 -10.47 33.81 -9.97
C LYS A 81 -10.03 32.56 -9.19
N GLY A 82 -8.88 32.63 -8.52
CA GLY A 82 -8.38 31.51 -7.74
C GLY A 82 -9.32 31.11 -6.61
N TRP A 83 -9.96 32.08 -5.94
CA TRP A 83 -10.91 31.81 -4.86
C TRP A 83 -12.15 31.05 -5.36
N ILE A 84 -12.65 31.44 -6.54
CA ILE A 84 -13.75 30.74 -7.21
C ILE A 84 -13.33 29.32 -7.59
N GLU A 85 -12.16 29.15 -8.21
CA GLU A 85 -11.61 27.83 -8.57
C GLU A 85 -11.42 26.94 -7.34
N TYR A 86 -10.91 27.48 -6.24
CA TYR A 86 -10.74 26.77 -4.98
C TYR A 86 -12.09 26.27 -4.41
N ILE A 87 -13.10 27.14 -4.38
CA ILE A 87 -14.45 26.76 -3.93
C ILE A 87 -15.03 25.67 -4.83
N ILE A 88 -14.93 25.82 -6.15
CA ILE A 88 -15.44 24.84 -7.11
C ILE A 88 -14.73 23.50 -6.91
N ARG A 89 -13.39 23.50 -6.85
CA ARG A 89 -12.60 22.28 -6.65
C ARG A 89 -12.98 21.56 -5.37
N ARG A 90 -13.14 22.30 -4.27
CA ARG A 90 -13.56 21.72 -2.98
C ARG A 90 -14.95 21.10 -3.05
N LYS A 91 -15.90 21.74 -3.74
CA LYS A 91 -17.24 21.17 -3.97
C LYS A 91 -17.20 19.92 -4.85
N VAL A 92 -16.39 19.93 -5.90
CA VAL A 92 -16.23 18.78 -6.80
C VAL A 92 -15.63 17.58 -6.06
N GLU A 93 -14.64 17.79 -5.18
CA GLU A 93 -14.07 16.69 -4.40
C GLU A 93 -15.10 16.09 -3.44
N MET A 94 -15.90 16.92 -2.76
CA MET A 94 -17.00 16.42 -1.92
C MET A 94 -17.99 15.56 -2.72
N ILE A 95 -18.42 16.04 -3.89
CA ILE A 95 -19.34 15.29 -4.77
C ILE A 95 -18.70 13.96 -5.22
N LYS A 96 -17.40 13.96 -5.50
CA LYS A 96 -16.66 12.77 -5.90
C LYS A 96 -16.57 11.76 -4.75
N GLU A 97 -16.30 12.20 -3.54
CA GLU A 97 -16.31 11.36 -2.33
C GLU A 97 -17.70 10.77 -2.05
N ASP A 98 -18.76 11.56 -2.21
CA ASP A 98 -20.15 11.08 -2.06
C ASP A 98 -20.47 10.00 -3.10
N LYS A 99 -20.11 10.23 -4.37
CA LYS A 99 -20.30 9.24 -5.45
C LYS A 99 -19.48 7.97 -5.20
N LEU A 100 -18.25 8.12 -4.72
CA LEU A 100 -17.38 6.98 -4.42
C LEU A 100 -17.97 6.14 -3.28
N ARG A 101 -18.51 6.78 -2.23
CA ARG A 101 -19.22 6.10 -1.14
C ARG A 101 -20.45 5.34 -1.65
N ALA A 102 -21.31 5.99 -2.43
CA ALA A 102 -22.48 5.35 -3.00
C ALA A 102 -22.11 4.15 -3.89
N HIS A 103 -21.07 4.28 -4.72
CA HIS A 103 -20.59 3.18 -5.54
C HIS A 103 -20.00 2.03 -4.71
N HIS A 104 -19.27 2.35 -3.64
CA HIS A 104 -18.72 1.34 -2.73
C HIS A 104 -19.83 0.54 -2.05
N GLU A 105 -20.91 1.20 -1.60
CA GLU A 105 -22.08 0.54 -1.03
C GLU A 105 -22.73 -0.41 -2.05
N ILE A 106 -22.92 0.04 -3.30
CA ILE A 106 -23.46 -0.81 -4.38
C ILE A 106 -22.59 -2.05 -4.62
N LEU A 107 -21.26 -1.88 -4.68
CA LEU A 107 -20.34 -3.00 -4.87
C LEU A 107 -20.37 -3.98 -3.71
N LYS A 108 -20.47 -3.48 -2.48
CA LYS A 108 -20.57 -4.32 -1.28
C LYS A 108 -21.82 -5.21 -1.33
N MET A 109 -22.98 -4.64 -1.67
CA MET A 109 -24.21 -5.42 -1.82
C MET A 109 -24.09 -6.47 -2.94
N ARG A 110 -23.48 -6.12 -4.07
CA ARG A 110 -23.22 -7.09 -5.17
C ARG A 110 -22.27 -8.21 -4.76
N GLN A 111 -21.25 -7.88 -3.98
CA GLN A 111 -20.32 -8.87 -3.45
C GLN A 111 -21.03 -9.86 -2.52
N GLU A 112 -21.89 -9.37 -1.63
CA GLU A 112 -22.68 -10.23 -0.73
C GLU A 112 -23.58 -11.20 -1.52
N ILE A 113 -24.28 -10.70 -2.55
CA ILE A 113 -25.09 -11.55 -3.44
C ILE A 113 -24.22 -12.59 -4.14
N PHE A 114 -23.11 -12.16 -4.75
CA PHE A 114 -22.20 -13.07 -5.45
C PHE A 114 -21.63 -14.16 -4.54
N LEU A 115 -21.25 -13.82 -3.31
CA LEU A 115 -20.78 -14.79 -2.33
C LEU A 115 -21.88 -15.81 -2.00
N SER A 116 -23.10 -15.34 -1.72
CA SER A 116 -24.22 -16.23 -1.43
C SER A 116 -24.55 -17.21 -2.58
N GLU A 117 -24.35 -16.79 -3.83
CA GLU A 117 -24.54 -17.65 -5.01
C GLU A 117 -23.38 -18.65 -5.21
N LYS A 118 -22.15 -18.27 -4.84
CA LYS A 118 -20.93 -19.06 -5.10
C LYS A 118 -20.55 -20.01 -3.99
N GLU A 119 -20.83 -19.67 -2.73
CA GLU A 119 -20.60 -20.54 -1.57
C GLU A 119 -21.16 -21.96 -1.74
N PRO A 120 -22.43 -22.18 -2.13
CA PRO A 120 -22.95 -23.54 -2.29
C PRO A 120 -22.30 -24.30 -3.46
N LEU A 121 -21.93 -23.59 -4.52
CA LEU A 121 -21.24 -24.19 -5.67
C LEU A 121 -19.82 -24.64 -5.30
N LEU A 122 -19.12 -23.86 -4.48
CA LEU A 122 -17.81 -24.25 -3.95
C LEU A 122 -17.92 -25.48 -3.06
N VAL A 123 -18.90 -25.53 -2.16
CA VAL A 123 -19.14 -26.71 -1.30
C VAL A 123 -19.43 -27.96 -2.14
N ALA A 124 -20.26 -27.85 -3.18
CA ALA A 124 -20.56 -28.97 -4.07
C ALA A 124 -19.31 -29.47 -4.82
N LEU A 125 -18.47 -28.55 -5.32
CA LEU A 125 -17.20 -28.91 -5.96
C LEU A 125 -16.22 -29.57 -4.98
N ASP A 126 -16.14 -29.09 -3.74
CA ASP A 126 -15.29 -29.68 -2.70
C ASP A 126 -15.75 -31.12 -2.34
N GLU A 127 -17.06 -31.39 -2.39
CA GLU A 127 -17.61 -32.74 -2.20
C GLU A 127 -17.29 -33.65 -3.38
N GLU A 128 -17.44 -33.16 -4.62
CA GLU A 128 -17.05 -33.89 -5.84
C GLU A 128 -15.56 -34.20 -5.87
N GLU A 129 -14.71 -33.23 -5.50
CA GLU A 129 -13.25 -33.41 -5.45
C GLU A 129 -12.86 -34.50 -4.44
N LYS A 130 -13.49 -34.52 -3.27
CA LYS A 130 -13.29 -35.58 -2.26
C LYS A 130 -13.70 -36.94 -2.78
N ALA A 131 -14.86 -37.06 -3.43
CA ALA A 131 -15.33 -38.31 -4.01
C ALA A 131 -14.35 -38.84 -5.07
N ILE A 132 -13.88 -37.98 -5.98
CA ILE A 132 -12.89 -38.36 -7.00
C ILE A 132 -11.55 -38.77 -6.35
N CYS A 133 -11.10 -38.06 -5.32
CA CYS A 133 -9.90 -38.42 -4.59
C CYS A 133 -10.01 -39.79 -3.91
N GLU A 134 -11.17 -40.11 -3.32
CA GLU A 134 -11.46 -41.42 -2.75
C GLU A 134 -11.46 -42.51 -3.82
N GLU A 135 -12.08 -42.27 -4.98
CA GLU A 135 -12.06 -43.19 -6.12
C GLU A 135 -10.63 -43.43 -6.64
N LEU A 136 -9.83 -42.38 -6.79
CA LEU A 136 -8.43 -42.48 -7.20
C LEU A 136 -7.60 -43.28 -6.20
N ASN A 137 -7.77 -43.03 -4.90
CA ASN A 137 -7.10 -43.78 -3.85
C ASN A 137 -7.49 -45.27 -3.89
N ALA A 138 -8.77 -45.59 -4.14
CA ALA A 138 -9.22 -46.95 -4.34
C ALA A 138 -8.55 -47.61 -5.55
N VAL A 139 -8.47 -46.91 -6.70
CA VAL A 139 -7.77 -47.41 -7.90
C VAL A 139 -6.28 -47.63 -7.64
N VAL A 140 -5.61 -46.72 -6.94
CA VAL A 140 -4.18 -46.85 -6.57
C VAL A 140 -3.98 -48.05 -5.64
N SER A 141 -4.89 -48.25 -4.67
CA SER A 141 -4.83 -49.41 -3.78
C SER A 141 -5.06 -50.74 -4.52
N GLN A 142 -5.91 -50.77 -5.54
CA GLN A 142 -6.10 -51.95 -6.41
C GLN A 142 -4.91 -52.22 -7.32
N LYS A 143 -4.12 -51.19 -7.68
CA LYS A 143 -2.86 -51.33 -8.42
C LYS A 143 -1.66 -51.72 -7.54
N SER A 144 -1.90 -52.25 -6.33
CA SER A 144 -0.84 -52.74 -5.44
C SER A 144 -0.61 -54.25 -5.56
N GLU A 145 -0.25 -54.69 -6.76
CA GLU A 145 0.90 -55.60 -6.84
C GLU A 145 1.98 -54.83 -7.61
N PRO A 146 3.09 -54.42 -6.96
CA PRO A 146 4.27 -54.11 -7.75
C PRO A 146 4.54 -55.36 -8.56
N LEU A 147 4.46 -55.28 -9.88
CA LEU A 147 4.89 -56.36 -10.76
C LEU A 147 6.24 -56.81 -10.23
N LYS A 148 6.27 -58.02 -9.66
CA LYS A 148 7.49 -58.60 -9.11
C LYS A 148 8.36 -58.80 -10.33
N VAL A 149 9.29 -57.88 -10.58
CA VAL A 149 10.27 -58.04 -11.64
C VAL A 149 11.12 -59.23 -11.19
N VAL A 150 10.77 -60.41 -11.68
CA VAL A 150 11.52 -61.64 -11.46
C VAL A 150 12.71 -61.54 -12.39
N GLY A 151 13.74 -60.82 -11.93
CA GLY A 151 14.99 -60.65 -12.66
C GLY A 151 15.78 -59.45 -12.13
N GLU A 152 17.06 -59.66 -11.83
CA GLU A 152 18.00 -58.55 -11.71
C GLU A 152 18.18 -57.92 -13.10
N TYR A 153 18.00 -56.61 -13.22
CA TYR A 153 18.28 -55.91 -14.46
C TYR A 153 19.79 -55.87 -14.68
N ALA A 154 20.32 -56.82 -15.45
CA ALA A 154 21.69 -56.83 -15.93
C ALA A 154 21.87 -55.79 -17.06
N GLY A 155 21.56 -54.52 -16.77
CA GLY A 155 21.58 -53.44 -17.77
C GLY A 155 22.94 -53.27 -18.45
N HIS A 156 24.01 -53.61 -17.75
CA HIS A 156 25.36 -53.49 -18.29
C HIS A 156 25.76 -54.64 -19.22
N GLU A 157 25.10 -55.80 -19.13
CA GLU A 157 25.42 -56.97 -19.97
C GLU A 157 24.86 -56.80 -21.37
N ILE A 158 23.68 -56.21 -21.52
CA ILE A 158 23.06 -55.97 -22.84
C ILE A 158 23.91 -54.98 -23.65
N ASP A 159 24.37 -53.89 -23.02
CA ASP A 159 25.26 -52.93 -23.67
C ASP A 159 26.59 -53.60 -24.07
N GLN A 160 27.20 -54.38 -23.18
CA GLN A 160 28.46 -55.09 -23.46
C GLN A 160 28.32 -56.16 -24.56
N ILE A 161 27.21 -56.89 -24.60
CA ILE A 161 26.94 -57.88 -25.64
C ILE A 161 26.69 -57.18 -26.96
N SER A 162 25.90 -56.10 -26.99
CA SER A 162 25.64 -55.34 -28.21
C SER A 162 26.90 -54.67 -28.76
N GLU A 163 27.74 -54.09 -27.90
CA GLU A 163 29.02 -53.50 -28.31
C GLU A 163 29.97 -54.58 -28.83
N ASN A 164 30.08 -55.74 -28.15
CA ASN A 164 30.94 -56.83 -28.61
C ASN A 164 30.45 -57.47 -29.91
N GLU A 165 29.15 -57.71 -30.06
CA GLU A 165 28.58 -58.25 -31.30
C GLU A 165 28.79 -57.27 -32.45
N MET A 166 28.51 -55.98 -32.24
CA MET A 166 28.75 -54.94 -33.25
C MET A 166 30.25 -54.83 -33.58
N HIS A 167 31.13 -54.88 -32.58
CA HIS A 167 32.57 -54.89 -32.83
C HIS A 167 33.00 -56.11 -33.65
N SER A 168 32.46 -57.29 -33.35
CA SER A 168 32.76 -58.51 -34.11
C SER A 168 32.25 -58.44 -35.55
N TYR A 169 31.05 -57.90 -35.76
CA TYR A 169 30.42 -57.82 -37.08
C TYR A 169 31.14 -56.82 -37.99
N TYR A 170 31.55 -55.66 -37.46
CA TYR A 170 32.17 -54.60 -38.25
C TYR A 170 33.70 -54.72 -38.37
N TYR A 171 34.38 -55.27 -37.37
CA TYR A 171 35.85 -55.19 -37.29
C TYR A 171 36.56 -56.55 -37.26
N MET A 172 35.86 -57.68 -37.08
CA MET A 172 36.44 -58.98 -37.39
C MET A 172 36.12 -59.35 -38.83
N PRO A 173 37.12 -59.71 -39.65
CA PRO A 173 36.85 -60.22 -40.98
C PRO A 173 36.08 -61.54 -40.87
N ASN A 174 35.01 -61.66 -41.66
CA ASN A 174 34.20 -62.88 -41.72
C ASN A 174 35.13 -64.09 -41.86
N LYS A 175 34.97 -65.11 -40.99
CA LYS A 175 35.77 -66.35 -41.08
C LYS A 175 35.61 -67.05 -42.45
N LEU A 176 34.51 -66.77 -43.14
CA LEU A 176 34.24 -67.24 -44.51
C LEU A 176 35.04 -66.49 -45.60
N GLU A 177 35.57 -65.30 -45.31
CA GLU A 177 36.40 -64.52 -46.24
C GLU A 177 37.90 -64.75 -45.99
N THR A 178 38.31 -65.04 -44.75
CA THR A 178 39.72 -65.31 -44.42
C THR A 178 40.23 -66.66 -44.92
N GLU A 179 39.36 -67.68 -45.05
CA GLU A 179 39.75 -68.97 -45.63
C GLU A 179 39.88 -68.95 -47.17
N ARG A 180 39.31 -67.94 -47.85
CA ARG A 180 39.48 -67.74 -49.30
C ARG A 180 40.75 -67.00 -49.69
N ILE A 181 41.39 -66.31 -48.75
CA ILE A 181 42.57 -65.46 -49.03
C ILE A 181 43.90 -66.25 -48.91
N TYR A 182 43.87 -67.50 -48.42
CA TYR A 182 45.07 -68.35 -48.25
C TYR A 182 45.08 -69.64 -49.08
N LEU A 183 44.26 -69.71 -50.15
CA LEU A 183 44.23 -70.84 -51.09
C LEU A 183 44.41 -70.44 -52.57
N ASP A 184 45.08 -69.32 -52.82
CA ASP A 184 45.77 -69.01 -54.10
C ASP A 184 47.26 -68.75 -53.83
#